data_AF-A0A528N646-F1
#
_entry.id   AF-A0A528N646-F1
#
_cell.length_a   1.000
_cell.length_b   1.000
_cell.length_c   1.000
_cell.angle_alpha   90.00
_cell.angle_beta   90.00
_cell.angle_gamma   90.00
#
_symmetry.space_group_name_H-M   'P 1'
#
loop_
_entity.id
_entity.type
_entity.pdbx_description
1 polymer ?
#
loop_
_entity_poly.entity_id
_entity_poly.type
_entity_poly.pdbx_seq_one_letter_code
_entity_poly.pdbx_strand_id
1 'polypeptide(L)'
;HWREALPNESEAEFSSRLADDLEKLILAEGPETIAAFFGEPIMGAGGVIVPPAGYWEKIQAVLSKYDILLVADEVICGFGRTGEMFGSQTFGIRPDIMVLSKQISSSYL
;
A
#
# COMPACT_ATOMS: atom_id res chain seq x y z
N HIS A 1 -15.85 5.70 1.53
CA HIS A 1 -16.55 4.45 1.17
C HIS A 1 -15.73 3.77 0.09
N TRP A 2 -15.17 2.59 0.36
CA TRP A 2 -14.39 1.83 -0.62
C TRP A 2 -15.33 1.00 -1.50
N ARG A 3 -14.95 0.81 -2.76
CA ARG A 3 -15.79 0.16 -3.77
C ARG A 3 -16.17 -1.27 -3.39
N GLU A 4 -15.24 -2.01 -2.81
CA GLU A 4 -15.40 -3.42 -2.46
C GLU A 4 -15.79 -3.64 -0.99
N ALA A 5 -16.16 -2.58 -0.27
CA ALA A 5 -16.62 -2.72 1.12
C ALA A 5 -18.01 -3.36 1.17
N LEU A 6 -18.22 -4.29 2.10
CA LEU A 6 -19.50 -4.96 2.30
C LEU A 6 -20.49 -4.05 3.05
N PRO A 7 -21.81 -4.28 2.93
CA PRO A 7 -22.80 -3.53 3.71
C PRO A 7 -22.54 -3.66 5.21
N ASN A 8 -22.47 -2.51 5.90
CA ASN A 8 -22.18 -2.39 7.34
C ASN A 8 -20.77 -2.84 7.76
N GLU A 9 -19.84 -3.02 6.82
CA GLU A 9 -18.44 -3.29 7.15
C GLU A 9 -17.76 -2.00 7.62
N SER A 10 -17.20 -2.03 8.83
CA SER A 10 -16.37 -0.92 9.32
C SER A 10 -15.06 -0.86 8.55
N GLU A 11 -14.41 0.29 8.58
CA GLU A 11 -13.12 0.50 7.92
C GLU A 11 -12.03 -0.46 8.41
N ALA A 12 -12.00 -0.75 9.72
CA ALA A 12 -11.05 -1.68 10.31
C ALA A 12 -11.33 -3.15 9.93
N GLU A 13 -12.61 -3.53 9.82
CA GLU A 13 -13.02 -4.86 9.32
C GLU A 13 -12.62 -5.00 7.85
N PHE A 14 -12.87 -3.97 7.04
CA PHE A 14 -12.48 -3.96 5.64
C PHE A 14 -10.97 -4.14 5.46
N SER A 15 -10.14 -3.38 6.20
CA SER A 15 -8.68 -3.56 6.21
C SER A 15 -8.25 -4.96 6.63
N SER A 16 -8.96 -5.58 7.59
CA SER A 16 -8.65 -6.94 8.06
C SER A 16 -8.98 -7.97 6.98
N ARG A 17 -10.12 -7.85 6.32
CA ARG A 17 -10.51 -8.73 5.22
C ARG A 17 -9.53 -8.64 4.05
N LEU A 18 -9.08 -7.43 3.68
CA LEU A 18 -8.08 -7.27 2.63
C LEU A 18 -6.74 -7.96 2.97
N ALA A 19 -6.32 -7.90 4.23
CA ALA A 19 -5.12 -8.60 4.69
C ALA A 19 -5.30 -10.13 4.65
N ASP A 20 -6.46 -10.63 5.10
CA ASP A 20 -6.80 -12.06 5.03
C ASP A 20 -6.85 -12.55 3.58
N ASP A 21 -7.40 -11.75 2.66
CA ASP A 21 -7.50 -12.09 1.25
C ASP A 21 -6.12 -12.08 0.57
N LEU A 22 -5.23 -11.16 0.95
CA LEU A 22 -3.83 -11.18 0.53
C LEU A 22 -3.11 -12.46 1.01
N GLU A 23 -3.28 -12.83 2.28
CA GLU A 23 -2.66 -14.04 2.83
C GLU A 23 -3.17 -15.31 2.15
N LYS A 24 -4.48 -15.41 1.88
CA LYS A 24 -5.05 -16.53 1.12
C LYS A 24 -4.44 -16.61 -0.28
N LEU A 25 -4.26 -15.47 -0.95
CA LEU A 25 -3.63 -15.43 -2.28
C LEU A 25 -2.17 -15.90 -2.21
N ILE A 26 -1.40 -15.41 -1.24
CA ILE A 26 -0.01 -15.82 -1.03
C ILE A 26 0.09 -17.34 -0.82
N LEU A 27 -0.78 -17.91 0.01
CA LEU A 27 -0.80 -19.34 0.27
C LEU A 27 -1.25 -20.16 -0.97
N ALA A 28 -2.15 -19.62 -1.79
CA ALA A 28 -2.63 -20.29 -2.99
C ALA A 28 -1.58 -20.36 -4.09
N GLU A 29 -0.79 -19.29 -4.28
CA GLU A 29 0.28 -19.22 -5.28
C GLU A 29 1.58 -19.91 -4.80
N GLY A 30 1.76 -20.07 -3.48
CA GLY A 30 3.00 -20.56 -2.88
C GLY A 30 3.92 -19.39 -2.52
N PRO A 31 4.19 -19.12 -1.23
CA PRO A 31 4.94 -17.94 -0.80
C PRO A 31 6.30 -17.78 -1.47
N GLU A 32 6.99 -18.88 -1.74
CA GLU A 32 8.30 -18.94 -2.38
C GLU A 32 8.30 -18.47 -3.85
N THR A 33 7.11 -18.34 -4.45
CA THR A 33 6.94 -17.88 -5.83
C THR A 33 6.73 -16.36 -5.93
N ILE A 34 6.46 -15.70 -4.81
CA ILE A 34 6.12 -14.27 -4.76
C ILE A 34 7.32 -13.48 -4.24
N ALA A 35 7.89 -12.63 -5.09
CA ALA A 35 9.06 -11.83 -4.72
C ALA A 35 8.73 -10.53 -3.98
N ALA A 36 7.67 -9.82 -4.41
CA ALA A 36 7.39 -8.48 -3.93
C ALA A 36 5.92 -8.07 -4.08
N PHE A 37 5.51 -7.14 -3.23
CA PHE A 37 4.22 -6.43 -3.28
C PHE A 37 4.47 -4.95 -3.60
N PHE A 38 3.78 -4.43 -4.61
CA PHE A 38 3.82 -3.01 -4.98
C PHE A 38 2.54 -2.32 -4.52
N GLY A 39 2.67 -1.11 -3.96
CA GLY A 39 1.50 -0.27 -3.74
C GLY A 39 1.82 1.21 -3.58
N GLU A 40 0.95 2.05 -4.12
CA GLU A 40 0.94 3.49 -3.87
C GLU A 40 0.38 3.77 -2.46
N PRO A 41 1.00 4.63 -1.63
CA PRO A 41 0.46 4.99 -0.31
C PRO A 41 -0.98 5.48 -0.36
N ILE A 42 -1.30 6.29 -1.38
CA ILE A 42 -2.65 6.65 -1.84
C ILE A 42 -2.67 6.38 -3.34
N MET A 43 -3.63 5.60 -3.85
CA MET A 43 -3.72 5.36 -5.29
C MET A 43 -4.12 6.65 -6.00
N GLY A 44 -3.21 7.23 -6.78
CA GLY A 44 -3.43 8.52 -7.42
C GLY A 44 -4.33 8.41 -8.65
N ALA A 45 -3.81 7.80 -9.72
CA ALA A 45 -4.50 7.70 -11.01
C ALA A 45 -5.76 6.80 -10.96
N GLY A 46 -5.84 5.90 -9.97
CA GLY A 46 -7.01 5.05 -9.73
C GLY A 46 -8.24 5.80 -9.18
N GLY A 47 -8.11 7.10 -8.88
CA GLY A 47 -9.22 7.94 -8.41
C GLY A 47 -9.02 8.55 -7.02
N VAL A 48 -7.77 8.81 -6.61
CA VAL A 48 -7.42 9.36 -5.30
C VAL A 48 -8.02 8.53 -4.16
N ILE A 49 -7.60 7.27 -4.10
CA ILE A 49 -8.15 6.30 -3.15
C ILE A 49 -7.24 6.27 -1.92
N VAL A 50 -7.72 6.90 -0.84
CA VAL A 50 -7.09 6.83 0.47
C VAL A 50 -7.29 5.41 1.04
N PRO A 51 -6.25 4.74 1.52
CA PRO A 51 -6.38 3.41 2.10
C PRO A 51 -7.25 3.45 3.37
N PRO A 52 -8.00 2.38 3.68
CA PRO A 52 -8.73 2.30 4.92
C PRO A 52 -7.78 2.27 6.14
N ALA A 53 -8.27 2.76 7.28
CA ALA A 53 -7.56 2.76 8.54
C ALA A 53 -6.96 1.39 8.88
N GLY A 54 -5.68 1.37 9.22
CA GLY A 54 -4.94 0.15 9.56
C GLY A 54 -4.57 -0.74 8.37
N TYR A 55 -4.90 -0.36 7.12
CA TYR A 55 -4.55 -1.14 5.92
C TYR A 55 -3.06 -1.45 5.85
N TRP A 56 -2.21 -0.41 5.83
CA TRP A 56 -0.77 -0.58 5.66
C TRP A 56 -0.11 -1.33 6.81
N GLU A 57 -0.59 -1.17 8.04
CA GLU A 57 -0.11 -1.96 9.19
C GLU A 57 -0.38 -3.46 8.99
N LYS A 58 -1.61 -3.80 8.61
CA LYS A 58 -2.03 -5.20 8.42
C LYS A 58 -1.36 -5.84 7.21
N ILE A 59 -1.25 -5.12 6.09
CA ILE A 59 -0.57 -5.61 4.89
C ILE A 59 0.91 -5.88 5.18
N GLN A 60 1.62 -4.94 5.83
CA GLN A 60 3.02 -5.14 6.20
C GLN A 60 3.23 -6.37 7.09
N ALA A 61 2.31 -6.63 8.03
CA ALA A 61 2.38 -7.81 8.89
C ALA A 61 2.27 -9.12 8.08
N VAL A 62 1.40 -9.15 7.07
CA VAL A 62 1.25 -10.30 6.15
C VAL A 62 2.52 -10.49 5.32
N LEU A 63 3.02 -9.42 4.66
CA LEU A 63 4.21 -9.50 3.82
C LEU A 63 5.44 -9.97 4.61
N SER A 64 5.64 -9.43 5.82
CA SER A 64 6.75 -9.80 6.69
C SER A 64 6.72 -11.27 7.14
N LYS A 65 5.53 -11.89 7.25
CA LYS A 65 5.39 -13.31 7.61
C LYS A 65 5.98 -14.25 6.56
N TYR A 66 5.99 -13.81 5.29
CA TYR A 66 6.35 -14.62 4.13
C TYR A 66 7.63 -14.15 3.43
N ASP A 67 8.37 -13.22 4.02
CA ASP A 67 9.60 -12.64 3.45
C ASP A 67 9.38 -12.01 2.06
N ILE A 68 8.22 -11.38 1.86
CA ILE A 68 7.85 -10.71 0.60
C ILE A 68 8.23 -9.22 0.72
N LEU A 69 9.02 -8.73 -0.24
CA LEU A 69 9.47 -7.35 -0.25
C LEU A 69 8.30 -6.37 -0.43
N LEU A 70 8.30 -5.27 0.31
CA LEU A 70 7.37 -4.17 0.13
C LEU A 70 8.00 -3.05 -0.70
N VAL A 71 7.42 -2.80 -1.87
CA VAL A 71 7.78 -1.69 -2.75
C VAL A 71 6.74 -0.58 -2.65
N ALA A 72 7.13 0.56 -2.06
CA ALA A 72 6.28 1.75 -2.03
C ALA A 72 6.43 2.54 -3.34
N ASP A 73 5.32 2.66 -4.08
CA ASP A 73 5.26 3.54 -5.24
C ASP A 73 4.96 4.98 -4.80
N GLU A 74 6.03 5.76 -4.67
CA GLU A 74 6.00 7.17 -4.25
C GLU A 74 6.04 8.12 -5.45
N VAL A 75 5.76 7.63 -6.67
CA VAL A 75 5.78 8.43 -7.90
C VAL A 75 4.82 9.63 -7.78
N ILE A 76 3.67 9.49 -7.12
CA ILE A 76 2.71 10.60 -6.88
C ILE A 76 2.80 11.15 -5.45
N CYS A 77 2.95 10.26 -4.47
CA CYS A 77 2.86 10.63 -3.06
C CYS A 77 4.13 11.28 -2.52
N GLY A 78 5.28 11.07 -3.19
CA GLY A 78 6.56 11.62 -2.77
C GLY A 78 6.63 13.14 -2.86
N PHE A 79 7.56 13.69 -2.09
CA PHE A 79 7.92 15.11 -2.05
C PHE A 79 6.77 16.04 -1.63
N GLY A 80 6.06 15.70 -0.55
CA GLY A 80 5.15 16.63 0.13
C GLY A 80 3.67 16.50 -0.21
N ARG A 81 3.28 15.65 -1.18
CA ARG A 81 1.89 15.57 -1.66
C ARG A 81 0.90 15.23 -0.55
N THR A 82 1.30 14.39 0.41
CA THR A 82 0.45 13.89 1.50
C THR A 82 0.62 14.66 2.80
N GLY A 83 1.37 15.77 2.80
CA GLY A 83 1.69 16.57 3.99
C GLY A 83 2.98 16.17 4.70
N GLU A 84 3.58 15.03 4.34
CA GLU A 84 4.90 14.59 4.77
C GLU A 84 5.85 14.46 3.57
N MET A 85 7.15 14.25 3.79
CA MET A 85 8.11 14.12 2.69
C MET A 85 7.75 12.96 1.76
N PHE A 86 7.22 11.86 2.29
CA PHE A 86 6.74 10.71 1.51
C PHE A 86 5.41 10.19 2.06
N GLY A 87 4.58 9.59 1.21
CA GLY A 87 3.34 8.95 1.65
C GLY A 87 3.60 7.82 2.66
N SER A 88 4.74 7.16 2.56
CA SER A 88 5.22 6.14 3.48
C SER A 88 5.31 6.67 4.92
N GLN A 89 5.70 7.93 5.11
CA GLN A 89 5.70 8.56 6.43
C GLN A 89 4.28 8.83 6.92
N THR A 90 3.42 9.37 6.05
CA THR A 90 2.01 9.65 6.37
C THR A 90 1.27 8.39 6.85
N PHE A 91 1.56 7.24 6.25
CA PHE A 91 0.85 5.98 6.53
C PHE A 91 1.66 4.95 7.31
N GLY A 92 2.85 5.30 7.82
CA GLY A 92 3.70 4.39 8.59
C GLY A 92 4.18 3.15 7.80
N ILE A 93 4.38 3.30 6.49
CA ILE A 93 4.90 2.27 5.61
C ILE A 93 6.42 2.18 5.79
N ARG A 94 6.94 0.96 5.94
CA ARG A 94 8.37 0.65 6.01
C ARG A 94 8.77 -0.14 4.76
N PRO A 95 8.92 0.53 3.61
CA PRO A 95 9.24 -0.14 2.37
C PRO A 95 10.69 -0.64 2.35
N ASP A 96 10.92 -1.76 1.69
CA ASP A 96 12.26 -2.25 1.34
C ASP A 96 12.82 -1.46 0.14
N ILE A 97 11.92 -1.06 -0.78
CA ILE A 97 12.26 -0.33 -2.02
C ILE A 97 11.26 0.81 -2.21
N MET A 98 11.73 1.97 -2.68
CA MET A 98 10.86 3.09 -3.09
C MET A 98 11.05 3.40 -4.57
N VAL A 99 9.93 3.64 -5.27
CA VAL A 99 9.93 4.13 -6.66
C VAL A 99 9.61 5.61 -6.66
N LEU A 100 10.45 6.43 -7.31
CA LEU A 100 10.34 7.89 -7.31
C LEU A 100 10.33 8.46 -8.73
N SER A 101 9.50 9.48 -8.96
CA SER A 101 9.45 10.25 -10.21
C SER A 101 8.70 11.58 -9.99
N LYS A 102 8.05 12.12 -11.02
CA LYS A 102 7.18 13.31 -11.03
C LYS A 102 7.72 14.50 -10.23
N GLN A 103 7.34 14.61 -8.95
CA GLN A 103 7.75 15.72 -8.09
C GLN A 103 9.27 15.77 -7.84
N ILE A 104 10.01 14.67 -8.06
CA ILE A 104 11.47 14.63 -7.89
C ILE A 104 12.21 15.72 -8.68
N SER A 105 11.72 16.05 -9.88
CA SER A 105 12.21 17.18 -10.69
C SER A 105 11.19 18.30 -10.80
N SER A 106 10.05 18.18 -10.11
CA SER A 106 8.84 18.98 -10.37
C SER A 106 8.45 19.03 -11.86
N SER A 107 8.80 17.99 -12.64
CA SER A 107 8.64 17.92 -14.10
C SER A 107 9.43 18.97 -14.91
N TYR A 108 10.47 19.59 -14.34
CA TYR A 108 11.34 20.54 -15.04
C TYR A 108 12.54 19.90 -15.75
N LEU A 109 12.83 18.62 -15.45
CA LEU A 109 13.85 17.79 -16.10
C LEU A 109 13.19 16.65 -16.86
#